data_AF-A0A7H4GMX0-F1
#
_entry.id   AF-A0A7H4GMX0-F1
#
_cell.length_a   1.000
_cell.length_b   1.000
_cell.length_c   1.000
_cell.angle_alpha   90.00
_cell.angle_beta   90.00
_cell.angle_gamma   90.00
#
_symmetry.space_group_name_H-M   'P 1'
#
loop_
_entity.id
_entity.type
_entity.pdbx_description
1 polymer ?
#
loop_
_entity_poly.entity_id
_entity_poly.type
_entity_poly.pdbx_seq_one_letter_code
_entity_poly.pdbx_strand_id
1 'polypeptide(L)'
;MSALFDNARTWPVALVAAAMLLMSAPVCAQPQVQLLEDFELRDSEEIARANQLRAILEDRGLSEEQVRVTDFEGQDRTPELLGPRVPGDVPPRLGERQVVVRPAETISMRLPTERSDLPGGVAQIEDSGRDPETGDGWFHPSLFSSPIPAIWDDDLHQYTTRLSIGLRGENVPPGIELEQPVTVQLGFSGLTAEPIEQITLRRPGIEHERHLDFQFVPTTDQPTLKMRSSIVDVDFEIEAMPRIAILPESDSMTGLGLEEIQINVRRLKPHGDFAPASDDLLAAVTVSGAATPDSSELNIEEGTVGTSFALRSSGLSDATIRVSDGQHTASRTIEQRFPIGPVLAALFGGAIGGFARRFMKKAPPITTGTRIVEGLIAAIVVYVASVLGAGYFNVLPPAIAATEAGAFLTGAASGFVGVAVFEAFRRNLVRTGSY
;
A
#
# COMPACT_ATOMS: atom_id res chain seq x y z
N MET A 1 -62.17 -51.55 3.37
CA MET A 1 -62.58 -50.14 3.41
C MET A 1 -62.03 -49.50 2.12
N SER A 2 -62.75 -49.36 1.00
CA SER A 2 -64.06 -48.69 0.72
C SER A 2 -64.00 -47.18 0.94
N ALA A 3 -64.30 -46.30 -0.02
CA ALA A 3 -64.60 -46.43 -1.47
C ALA A 3 -64.17 -45.11 -2.16
N LEU A 4 -63.96 -44.93 -3.47
CA LEU A 4 -64.42 -45.59 -4.72
C LEU A 4 -65.86 -45.24 -5.19
N PHE A 5 -66.01 -44.05 -5.77
CA PHE A 5 -67.01 -43.59 -6.76
C PHE A 5 -66.38 -42.33 -7.40
N ASP A 6 -66.23 -42.10 -8.70
CA ASP A 6 -66.78 -42.71 -9.94
C ASP A 6 -68.27 -42.45 -10.19
N ASN A 7 -68.56 -41.56 -11.15
CA ASN A 7 -69.73 -41.68 -12.02
C ASN A 7 -69.61 -40.76 -13.25
N ALA A 8 -70.24 -41.14 -14.36
CA ALA A 8 -70.10 -40.46 -15.65
C ALA A 8 -71.45 -40.23 -16.35
N ARG A 9 -71.46 -39.22 -17.24
CA ARG A 9 -72.38 -39.04 -18.39
C ARG A 9 -73.90 -39.25 -18.20
N THR A 10 -74.65 -38.20 -18.50
CA THR A 10 -75.91 -38.33 -19.27
C THR A 10 -76.04 -37.25 -20.35
N TRP A 11 -76.47 -37.66 -21.55
CA TRP A 11 -76.99 -36.87 -22.68
C TRP A 11 -78.37 -37.49 -23.03
N PRO A 12 -79.39 -36.72 -23.47
CA PRO A 12 -79.70 -36.59 -24.92
C PRO A 12 -80.13 -35.15 -25.34
N VAL A 13 -79.72 -34.58 -26.49
CA VAL A 13 -80.09 -34.79 -27.92
C VAL A 13 -81.38 -34.07 -28.40
N ALA A 14 -81.18 -32.99 -29.18
CA ALA A 14 -82.10 -32.26 -30.08
C ALA A 14 -81.24 -31.25 -30.93
N LEU A 15 -81.35 -30.96 -32.24
CA LEU A 15 -82.19 -31.38 -33.39
C LEU A 15 -83.66 -30.87 -33.39
N VAL A 16 -84.25 -30.37 -34.50
CA VAL A 16 -83.87 -30.30 -35.94
C VAL A 16 -84.03 -28.88 -36.55
N ALA A 17 -83.19 -28.59 -37.55
CA ALA A 17 -83.00 -27.39 -38.40
C ALA A 17 -84.22 -26.75 -39.14
N ALA A 18 -84.01 -25.57 -39.78
CA ALA A 18 -84.14 -25.37 -41.25
C ALA A 18 -83.85 -23.94 -41.79
N ALA A 19 -83.34 -23.89 -43.03
CA ALA A 19 -83.54 -22.90 -44.12
C ALA A 19 -83.00 -21.44 -44.06
N MET A 20 -82.12 -21.18 -45.04
CA MET A 20 -81.61 -19.91 -45.61
C MET A 20 -82.65 -18.81 -45.93
N LEU A 21 -82.22 -17.54 -45.92
CA LEU A 21 -82.13 -16.72 -47.16
C LEU A 21 -81.22 -15.47 -47.00
N LEU A 22 -80.73 -14.95 -48.15
CA LEU A 22 -79.67 -13.94 -48.26
C LEU A 22 -80.07 -12.52 -47.81
N MET A 23 -79.09 -11.76 -47.29
CA MET A 23 -78.81 -10.38 -47.74
C MET A 23 -77.31 -10.07 -47.64
N SER A 24 -76.84 -9.09 -48.42
CA SER A 24 -75.41 -8.82 -48.68
C SER A 24 -75.00 -7.38 -48.35
N ALA A 25 -73.91 -7.22 -47.60
CA ALA A 25 -73.21 -5.95 -47.35
C ALA A 25 -71.69 -6.24 -47.22
N PRO A 26 -70.80 -5.26 -47.49
CA PRO A 26 -69.39 -5.55 -47.80
C PRO A 26 -68.50 -5.78 -46.58
N VAL A 27 -67.45 -6.60 -46.78
CA VAL A 27 -66.29 -6.71 -45.88
C VAL A 27 -65.33 -5.56 -46.18
N CYS A 28 -65.02 -4.73 -45.19
CA CYS A 28 -63.92 -3.77 -45.28
C CYS A 28 -62.57 -4.51 -45.26
N ALA A 29 -61.85 -4.50 -46.38
CA ALA A 29 -60.57 -5.19 -46.55
C ALA A 29 -59.37 -4.25 -46.38
N GLN A 30 -59.05 -3.90 -45.14
CA GLN A 30 -57.78 -3.37 -44.63
C GLN A 30 -57.83 -3.51 -43.09
N PRO A 31 -56.74 -3.91 -42.39
CA PRO A 31 -55.35 -3.59 -42.71
C PRO A 31 -54.44 -4.80 -42.94
N GLN A 32 -53.73 -4.81 -44.06
CA GLN A 32 -52.53 -5.65 -44.29
C GLN A 32 -51.35 -4.86 -44.88
N VAL A 33 -51.60 -3.72 -45.55
CA VAL A 33 -50.55 -2.87 -46.15
C VAL A 33 -49.71 -2.19 -45.05
N GLN A 34 -50.36 -1.58 -44.06
CA GLN A 34 -49.65 -0.93 -42.94
C GLN A 34 -48.70 -1.87 -42.19
N LEU A 35 -49.02 -3.17 -42.09
CA LEU A 35 -48.15 -4.16 -41.42
C LEU A 35 -46.91 -4.57 -42.24
N LEU A 36 -46.86 -4.24 -43.53
CA LEU A 36 -45.68 -4.39 -44.37
C LEU A 36 -44.84 -3.10 -44.37
N GLU A 37 -45.49 -1.93 -44.48
CA GLU A 37 -44.84 -0.62 -44.37
C GLU A 37 -44.15 -0.45 -42.99
N ASP A 38 -44.81 -0.86 -41.90
CA ASP A 38 -44.25 -0.91 -40.53
C ASP A 38 -43.08 -1.90 -40.36
N PHE A 39 -42.84 -2.79 -41.33
CA PHE A 39 -41.79 -3.80 -41.28
C PHE A 39 -40.58 -3.34 -42.09
N GLU A 40 -40.78 -2.95 -43.36
CA GLU A 40 -39.73 -2.43 -44.24
C GLU A 40 -39.06 -1.16 -43.67
N LEU A 41 -39.82 -0.29 -42.99
CA LEU A 41 -39.26 0.88 -42.29
C LEU A 41 -38.35 0.47 -41.12
N ARG A 42 -38.77 -0.47 -40.27
CA ARG A 42 -37.99 -0.86 -39.07
C ARG A 42 -36.71 -1.61 -39.41
N ASP A 43 -36.78 -2.50 -40.40
CA ASP A 43 -35.58 -3.18 -40.90
C ASP A 43 -34.54 -2.16 -41.42
N SER A 44 -34.98 -1.04 -42.01
CA SER A 44 -34.08 0.02 -42.47
C SER A 44 -33.40 0.80 -41.34
N GLU A 45 -34.08 1.03 -40.21
CA GLU A 45 -33.51 1.70 -39.03
C GLU A 45 -32.45 0.81 -38.34
N GLU A 46 -32.73 -0.48 -38.18
CA GLU A 46 -31.78 -1.44 -37.57
C GLU A 46 -30.58 -1.73 -38.50
N ILE A 47 -30.75 -1.62 -39.83
CA ILE A 47 -29.64 -1.61 -40.78
C ILE A 47 -28.79 -0.35 -40.61
N ALA A 48 -29.41 0.83 -40.49
CA ALA A 48 -28.70 2.10 -40.32
C ALA A 48 -27.87 2.14 -39.03
N ARG A 49 -28.48 1.75 -37.89
CA ARG A 49 -27.80 1.69 -36.58
C ARG A 49 -26.58 0.76 -36.56
N ALA A 50 -26.66 -0.41 -37.20
CA ALA A 50 -25.53 -1.33 -37.29
C ALA A 50 -24.39 -0.78 -38.16
N ASN A 51 -24.72 -0.03 -39.23
CA ASN A 51 -23.73 0.63 -40.07
C ASN A 51 -23.09 1.83 -39.37
N GLN A 52 -23.85 2.58 -38.58
CA GLN A 52 -23.36 3.65 -37.70
C GLN A 52 -22.36 3.09 -36.67
N LEU A 53 -22.71 1.99 -35.98
CA LEU A 53 -21.78 1.35 -35.05
C LEU A 53 -20.48 0.88 -35.72
N ARG A 54 -20.55 0.32 -36.93
CA ARG A 54 -19.35 -0.01 -37.72
C ARG A 54 -18.49 1.22 -38.02
N ALA A 55 -19.10 2.34 -38.44
CA ALA A 55 -18.37 3.58 -38.70
C ALA A 55 -17.66 4.11 -37.42
N ILE A 56 -18.32 4.04 -36.25
CA ILE A 56 -17.72 4.42 -34.96
C ILE A 56 -16.52 3.51 -34.61
N LEU A 57 -16.61 2.21 -34.89
CA LEU A 57 -15.51 1.27 -34.65
C LEU A 57 -14.34 1.49 -35.62
N GLU A 58 -14.62 1.71 -36.91
CA GLU A 58 -13.63 2.01 -37.95
C GLU A 58 -12.87 3.31 -37.67
N ASP A 59 -13.56 4.40 -37.30
CA ASP A 59 -12.95 5.70 -36.94
C ASP A 59 -12.05 5.57 -35.70
N ARG A 60 -12.45 4.75 -34.71
CA ARG A 60 -11.65 4.43 -33.52
C ARG A 60 -10.57 3.38 -33.76
N GLY A 61 -10.44 2.84 -34.97
CA GLY A 61 -9.45 1.81 -35.33
C GLY A 61 -9.65 0.45 -34.65
N LEU A 62 -10.85 0.15 -34.16
CA LEU A 62 -11.20 -1.10 -33.49
C LEU A 62 -11.74 -2.11 -34.52
N SER A 63 -11.09 -3.27 -34.68
CA SER A 63 -11.60 -4.30 -35.58
C SER A 63 -12.73 -5.13 -34.95
N GLU A 64 -13.66 -5.63 -35.77
CA GLU A 64 -14.76 -6.50 -35.33
C GLU A 64 -14.27 -7.78 -34.62
N GLU A 65 -13.02 -8.20 -34.85
CA GLU A 65 -12.40 -9.37 -34.19
C GLU A 65 -11.83 -9.05 -32.79
N GLN A 66 -11.55 -7.77 -32.49
CA GLN A 66 -10.94 -7.33 -31.22
C GLN A 66 -11.96 -6.93 -30.15
N VAL A 67 -13.18 -6.63 -30.55
CA VAL A 67 -14.27 -6.19 -29.67
C VAL A 67 -15.37 -7.22 -29.57
N ARG A 68 -16.14 -7.15 -28.48
CA ARG A 68 -17.49 -7.69 -28.40
C ARG A 68 -18.44 -6.55 -28.11
N VAL A 69 -19.60 -6.59 -28.74
CA VAL A 69 -20.69 -5.68 -28.41
C VAL A 69 -21.66 -6.44 -27.50
N THR A 70 -22.04 -5.85 -26.38
CA THR A 70 -23.06 -6.42 -25.48
C THR A 70 -24.12 -5.37 -25.16
N ASP A 71 -25.29 -5.82 -24.74
CA ASP A 71 -26.17 -4.97 -23.94
C ASP A 71 -25.61 -4.81 -22.51
N PHE A 72 -26.28 -3.99 -21.69
CA PHE A 72 -25.91 -3.80 -20.29
C PHE A 72 -26.25 -4.99 -19.39
N GLU A 73 -27.10 -5.92 -19.83
CA GLU A 73 -27.31 -7.20 -19.14
C GLU A 73 -26.13 -8.19 -19.38
N GLY A 74 -25.25 -7.87 -20.34
CA GLY A 74 -24.08 -8.67 -20.70
C GLY A 74 -24.40 -9.79 -21.70
N GLN A 75 -25.54 -9.74 -22.40
CA GLN A 75 -25.82 -10.64 -23.51
C GLN A 75 -24.97 -10.20 -24.72
N ASP A 76 -24.34 -11.17 -25.40
CA ASP A 76 -23.52 -10.90 -26.58
C ASP A 76 -24.42 -10.47 -27.75
N ARG A 77 -24.08 -9.34 -28.38
CA ARG A 77 -24.75 -8.72 -29.55
C ARG A 77 -23.79 -8.61 -30.73
N THR A 78 -22.59 -9.17 -30.63
CA THR A 78 -21.57 -9.13 -31.69
C THR A 78 -22.06 -9.83 -32.97
N PRO A 79 -22.69 -11.03 -32.92
CA PRO A 79 -23.27 -11.67 -34.10
C PRO A 79 -24.40 -10.82 -34.73
N GLU A 80 -25.24 -10.21 -33.90
CA GLU A 80 -26.37 -9.38 -34.31
C GLU A 80 -25.97 -8.10 -35.06
N LEU A 81 -24.93 -7.41 -34.59
CA LEU A 81 -24.52 -6.09 -35.08
C LEU A 81 -23.38 -6.16 -36.09
N LEU A 82 -22.35 -6.95 -35.79
CA LEU A 82 -21.09 -7.04 -36.53
C LEU A 82 -20.99 -8.35 -37.36
N GLY A 83 -21.96 -9.26 -37.25
CA GLY A 83 -21.97 -10.50 -38.02
C GLY A 83 -22.13 -10.28 -39.55
N PRO A 84 -21.71 -11.28 -40.36
CA PRO A 84 -21.93 -11.29 -41.79
C PRO A 84 -23.40 -11.62 -42.11
N ARG A 85 -24.17 -10.60 -42.51
CA ARG A 85 -25.60 -10.74 -42.86
C ARG A 85 -25.81 -11.60 -44.12
N VAL A 86 -26.66 -12.62 -44.03
CA VAL A 86 -27.13 -13.39 -45.20
C VAL A 86 -28.32 -12.64 -45.84
N PRO A 87 -28.43 -12.57 -47.19
CA PRO A 87 -29.59 -11.95 -47.83
C PRO A 87 -30.90 -12.67 -47.46
N GLY A 88 -31.72 -12.01 -46.63
CA GLY A 88 -32.97 -12.55 -46.10
C GLY A 88 -32.99 -12.78 -44.58
N ASP A 89 -31.88 -12.55 -43.87
CA ASP A 89 -31.90 -12.47 -42.40
C ASP A 89 -32.70 -11.23 -41.95
N VAL A 90 -33.69 -11.44 -41.08
CA VAL A 90 -34.41 -10.35 -40.40
C VAL A 90 -33.46 -9.73 -39.38
N PRO A 91 -33.30 -8.38 -39.34
CA PRO A 91 -32.42 -7.77 -38.36
C PRO A 91 -32.91 -8.04 -36.91
N PRO A 92 -31.98 -8.23 -35.97
CA PRO A 92 -32.29 -8.49 -34.58
C PRO A 92 -32.54 -7.19 -33.81
N ARG A 93 -33.69 -7.15 -33.12
CA ARG A 93 -34.23 -5.91 -32.55
C ARG A 93 -33.34 -5.23 -31.52
N LEU A 94 -32.78 -4.07 -31.89
CA LEU A 94 -32.19 -3.14 -30.92
C LEU A 94 -33.27 -2.29 -30.26
N GLY A 95 -33.72 -2.72 -29.07
CA GLY A 95 -34.53 -1.90 -28.17
C GLY A 95 -33.75 -0.82 -27.41
N GLU A 96 -32.42 -0.88 -27.42
CA GLU A 96 -31.52 -0.04 -26.62
C GLU A 96 -30.89 1.08 -27.47
N ARG A 97 -30.66 2.24 -26.85
CA ARG A 97 -29.99 3.42 -27.45
C ARG A 97 -28.51 3.51 -27.09
N GLN A 98 -28.05 2.68 -26.16
CA GLN A 98 -26.68 2.64 -25.69
C GLN A 98 -26.22 1.18 -25.70
N VAL A 99 -25.13 0.87 -26.38
CA VAL A 99 -24.54 -0.48 -26.43
C VAL A 99 -23.11 -0.46 -25.87
N VAL A 100 -22.75 -1.50 -25.13
CA VAL A 100 -21.42 -1.63 -24.53
C VAL A 100 -20.47 -2.26 -25.54
N VAL A 101 -19.40 -1.54 -25.90
CA VAL A 101 -18.31 -2.08 -26.71
C VAL A 101 -17.16 -2.42 -25.78
N ARG A 102 -16.90 -3.71 -25.58
CA ARG A 102 -15.85 -4.21 -24.69
C ARG A 102 -14.74 -4.92 -25.47
N PRO A 103 -13.46 -4.84 -25.05
CA PRO A 103 -12.43 -5.71 -25.60
C PRO A 103 -12.76 -7.20 -25.41
N ALA A 104 -12.36 -8.03 -26.37
CA ALA A 104 -12.62 -9.47 -26.35
C ALA A 104 -11.78 -10.24 -25.31
N GLU A 105 -10.68 -9.66 -24.85
CA GLU A 105 -9.73 -10.20 -23.85
C GLU A 105 -9.42 -9.18 -22.74
N THR A 106 -8.88 -9.63 -21.61
CA THR A 106 -8.35 -8.73 -20.56
C THR A 106 -7.07 -8.06 -21.06
N ILE A 107 -7.02 -6.74 -21.03
CA ILE A 107 -5.85 -5.98 -21.51
C ILE A 107 -4.85 -5.75 -20.38
N SER A 108 -3.58 -6.00 -20.64
CA SER A 108 -2.47 -5.62 -19.75
C SER A 108 -1.88 -4.29 -20.18
N MET A 109 -1.72 -3.34 -19.26
CA MET A 109 -1.08 -2.05 -19.51
C MET A 109 -0.40 -1.50 -18.25
N ARG A 110 0.38 -0.42 -18.36
CA ARG A 110 0.92 0.26 -17.16
C ARG A 110 -0.09 1.21 -16.55
N LEU A 111 -0.03 1.38 -15.23
CA LEU A 111 -0.83 2.37 -14.52
C LEU A 111 -0.48 3.79 -15.02
N PRO A 112 -1.44 4.57 -15.54
CA PRO A 112 -1.12 5.78 -16.31
C PRO A 112 -0.86 7.00 -15.42
N THR A 113 0.25 7.70 -15.69
CA THR A 113 0.67 8.94 -14.99
C THR A 113 -0.08 10.20 -15.46
N GLU A 114 -0.71 10.14 -16.63
CA GLU A 114 -1.62 11.16 -17.16
C GLU A 114 -3.03 10.55 -17.30
N ARG A 115 -4.06 11.38 -17.48
CA ARG A 115 -5.44 10.86 -17.62
C ARG A 115 -5.58 10.14 -18.95
N SER A 116 -5.54 8.83 -18.90
CA SER A 116 -5.61 7.95 -20.06
C SER A 116 -7.00 7.35 -20.23
N ASP A 117 -7.36 7.14 -21.48
CA ASP A 117 -8.66 6.63 -21.90
C ASP A 117 -8.58 5.12 -22.05
N LEU A 118 -9.49 4.42 -21.39
CA LEU A 118 -9.45 2.97 -21.27
C LEU A 118 -10.16 2.32 -22.47
N PRO A 119 -9.65 1.18 -22.97
CA PRO A 119 -10.14 0.57 -24.20
C PRO A 119 -11.59 0.06 -24.06
N GLY A 120 -12.40 0.31 -25.10
CA GLY A 120 -13.85 0.08 -25.06
C GLY A 120 -14.64 1.33 -24.67
N GLY A 121 -15.95 1.15 -24.46
CA GLY A 121 -16.85 2.24 -24.09
C GLY A 121 -18.33 1.86 -24.17
N VAL A 122 -19.19 2.87 -24.11
CA VAL A 122 -20.60 2.80 -24.49
C VAL A 122 -20.78 3.67 -25.72
N ALA A 123 -21.25 3.07 -26.82
CA ALA A 123 -21.70 3.81 -27.99
C ALA A 123 -23.15 4.25 -27.78
N GLN A 124 -23.43 5.55 -27.88
CA GLN A 124 -24.78 6.07 -27.99
C GLN A 124 -25.18 6.06 -29.47
N ILE A 125 -26.21 5.27 -29.78
CA ILE A 125 -26.75 5.13 -31.13
C ILE A 125 -28.05 5.94 -31.19
N GLU A 126 -28.13 6.90 -32.10
CA GLU A 126 -29.29 7.80 -32.21
C GLU A 126 -30.48 7.13 -32.93
N ASP A 127 -31.69 7.64 -32.66
CA ASP A 127 -32.87 7.35 -33.49
C ASP A 127 -32.82 8.18 -34.78
N SER A 128 -33.31 7.60 -35.88
CA SER A 128 -33.06 7.97 -37.28
C SER A 128 -33.63 9.32 -37.77
N GLY A 129 -33.87 10.29 -36.87
CA GLY A 129 -34.53 11.56 -37.15
C GLY A 129 -33.99 12.76 -36.37
N ARG A 130 -32.75 12.70 -35.87
CA ARG A 130 -32.05 13.84 -35.24
C ARG A 130 -31.08 14.54 -36.18
N ASP A 131 -30.57 15.67 -35.71
CA ASP A 131 -29.69 16.57 -36.46
C ASP A 131 -28.26 15.99 -36.52
N PRO A 132 -27.71 15.68 -37.72
CA PRO A 132 -26.43 15.00 -37.86
C PRO A 132 -25.20 15.83 -37.45
N GLU A 133 -25.38 17.10 -37.05
CA GLU A 133 -24.32 17.86 -36.34
C GLU A 133 -24.15 17.38 -34.88
N THR A 134 -25.12 16.64 -34.33
CA THR A 134 -25.02 15.96 -33.02
C THR A 134 -24.33 14.60 -33.20
N GLY A 135 -23.01 14.63 -33.41
CA GLY A 135 -22.21 13.44 -33.75
C GLY A 135 -22.23 12.32 -32.71
N ASP A 136 -21.89 11.11 -33.17
CA ASP A 136 -21.96 9.84 -32.43
C ASP A 136 -21.33 9.93 -31.03
N GLY A 137 -22.17 9.90 -30.00
CA GLY A 137 -21.77 10.05 -28.61
C GLY A 137 -21.09 8.79 -28.08
N TRP A 138 -19.92 8.95 -27.46
CA TRP A 138 -19.15 7.83 -26.91
C TRP A 138 -18.77 8.08 -25.46
N PHE A 139 -19.04 7.13 -24.58
CA PHE A 139 -18.61 7.18 -23.18
C PHE A 139 -17.47 6.19 -22.95
N HIS A 140 -16.35 6.65 -22.41
CA HIS A 140 -15.19 5.82 -22.13
C HIS A 140 -14.77 5.94 -20.66
N PRO A 141 -14.46 4.83 -19.98
CA PRO A 141 -13.80 4.90 -18.68
C PRO A 141 -12.42 5.58 -18.83
N SER A 142 -12.00 6.33 -17.82
CA SER A 142 -10.69 6.97 -17.79
C SER A 142 -10.00 6.72 -16.45
N LEU A 143 -8.69 6.46 -16.49
CA LEU A 143 -7.86 6.30 -15.29
C LEU A 143 -6.70 7.31 -15.30
N PHE A 144 -6.38 7.80 -14.11
CA PHE A 144 -5.18 8.58 -13.80
C PHE A 144 -4.59 8.06 -12.48
N SER A 145 -3.27 8.09 -12.34
CA SER A 145 -2.57 7.71 -11.11
C SER A 145 -1.41 8.65 -10.79
N SER A 146 -1.24 9.02 -9.51
CA SER A 146 -0.14 9.88 -9.08
C SER A 146 0.11 9.82 -7.56
N PRO A 147 1.36 9.74 -7.09
CA PRO A 147 2.60 9.56 -7.86
C PRO A 147 2.73 8.14 -8.42
N ILE A 148 3.41 8.00 -9.56
CA ILE A 148 3.96 6.73 -10.06
C ILE A 148 5.42 7.00 -10.51
N PRO A 149 6.41 6.19 -10.11
CA PRO A 149 6.32 5.05 -9.19
C PRO A 149 5.78 5.41 -7.81
N ALA A 150 4.99 4.52 -7.21
CA ALA A 150 4.37 4.74 -5.90
C ALA A 150 5.43 4.94 -4.81
N ILE A 151 5.14 5.83 -3.84
CA ILE A 151 6.10 6.25 -2.81
C ILE A 151 5.83 5.49 -1.51
N TRP A 152 6.90 5.04 -0.85
CA TRP A 152 6.81 4.40 0.47
C TRP A 152 6.52 5.43 1.56
N ASP A 153 5.52 5.15 2.39
CA ASP A 153 5.16 5.91 3.59
C ASP A 153 5.69 5.17 4.83
N ASP A 154 6.64 5.80 5.54
CA ASP A 154 7.29 5.25 6.73
C ASP A 154 6.38 5.21 7.97
N ASP A 155 5.34 6.03 8.04
CA ASP A 155 4.38 6.01 9.16
C ASP A 155 3.35 4.89 8.93
N LEU A 156 2.75 4.83 7.74
CA LEU A 156 1.75 3.82 7.36
C LEU A 156 2.34 2.44 7.06
N HIS A 157 3.65 2.34 6.84
CA HIS A 157 4.36 1.13 6.43
C HIS A 157 3.81 0.52 5.13
N GLN A 158 3.43 1.36 4.16
CA GLN A 158 2.84 0.97 2.88
C GLN A 158 3.30 1.88 1.74
N TYR A 159 3.21 1.40 0.49
CA TYR A 159 3.28 2.24 -0.69
C TYR A 159 1.97 2.97 -0.91
N THR A 160 2.06 4.23 -1.32
CA THR A 160 0.91 5.11 -1.55
C THR A 160 0.91 5.66 -2.98
N THR A 161 -0.27 5.68 -3.60
CA THR A 161 -0.55 6.41 -4.84
C THR A 161 -2.04 6.78 -4.88
N ARG A 162 -2.40 7.91 -5.49
CA ARG A 162 -3.81 8.28 -5.71
C ARG A 162 -4.26 7.80 -7.07
N LEU A 163 -5.34 7.03 -7.12
CA LEU A 163 -6.08 6.71 -8.34
C LEU A 163 -7.20 7.74 -8.54
N SER A 164 -7.44 8.15 -9.78
CA SER A 164 -8.69 8.81 -10.19
C SER A 164 -9.36 7.99 -11.27
N ILE A 165 -10.55 7.47 -10.96
CA ILE A 165 -11.37 6.66 -11.88
C ILE A 165 -12.58 7.50 -12.29
N GLY A 166 -12.77 7.64 -13.59
CA GLY A 166 -13.77 8.53 -14.18
C GLY A 166 -14.49 7.92 -15.38
N LEU A 167 -15.51 8.63 -15.81
CA LEU A 167 -16.12 8.47 -17.14
C LEU A 167 -15.86 9.76 -17.91
N ARG A 168 -15.55 9.64 -19.20
CA ARG A 168 -15.46 10.75 -20.15
C ARG A 168 -16.46 10.54 -21.28
N GLY A 169 -16.91 11.64 -21.86
CA GLY A 169 -17.82 11.67 -22.99
C GLY A 169 -17.18 12.41 -24.15
N GLU A 170 -17.16 11.78 -25.31
CA GLU A 170 -16.74 12.36 -26.59
C GLU A 170 -17.98 12.53 -27.47
N ASN A 171 -18.16 13.72 -28.04
CA ASN A 171 -19.39 14.18 -28.73
C ASN A 171 -20.69 14.14 -27.91
N VAL A 172 -20.66 13.64 -26.66
CA VAL A 172 -21.82 13.59 -25.75
C VAL A 172 -22.25 15.01 -25.30
N PRO A 173 -23.53 15.39 -25.48
CA PRO A 173 -24.08 16.64 -24.93
C PRO A 173 -23.92 16.76 -23.40
N PRO A 174 -23.66 17.97 -22.88
CA PRO A 174 -23.36 18.17 -21.46
C PRO A 174 -24.55 17.80 -20.56
N GLY A 175 -24.29 16.97 -19.55
CA GLY A 175 -25.28 16.54 -18.55
C GLY A 175 -26.07 15.27 -18.90
N ILE A 176 -25.77 14.58 -20.00
CA ILE A 176 -26.32 13.23 -20.24
C ILE A 176 -25.74 12.23 -19.23
N GLU A 177 -26.60 11.32 -18.73
CA GLU A 177 -26.20 10.14 -17.95
C GLU A 177 -26.22 8.88 -18.83
N LEU A 178 -25.47 7.86 -18.45
CA LEU A 178 -25.66 6.51 -18.99
C LEU A 178 -27.00 5.92 -18.54
N GLU A 179 -27.65 5.14 -19.41
CA GLU A 179 -28.92 4.46 -19.11
C GLU A 179 -28.74 3.45 -17.95
N GLN A 180 -27.57 2.79 -17.87
CA GLN A 180 -27.16 1.99 -16.72
C GLN A 180 -25.76 2.42 -16.20
N PRO A 181 -25.52 2.37 -14.87
CA PRO A 181 -24.22 2.73 -14.31
C PRO A 181 -23.10 1.77 -14.72
N VAL A 182 -21.91 2.31 -15.01
CA VAL A 182 -20.69 1.49 -15.06
C VAL A 182 -20.27 1.19 -13.64
N THR A 183 -20.29 -0.09 -13.27
CA THR A 183 -19.69 -0.54 -12.02
C THR A 183 -18.24 -0.93 -12.27
N VAL A 184 -17.33 -0.48 -11.40
CA VAL A 184 -15.90 -0.81 -11.45
C VAL A 184 -15.52 -1.45 -10.12
N GLN A 185 -14.98 -2.66 -10.18
CA GLN A 185 -14.42 -3.39 -9.05
C GLN A 185 -12.90 -3.42 -9.18
N LEU A 186 -12.20 -3.18 -8.08
CA LEU A 186 -10.74 -3.32 -8.01
C LEU A 186 -10.38 -4.59 -7.24
N GLY A 187 -9.40 -5.32 -7.75
CA GLY A 187 -8.81 -6.52 -7.17
C GLY A 187 -7.30 -6.53 -7.37
N PHE A 188 -6.63 -7.51 -6.76
CA PHE A 188 -5.18 -7.44 -6.55
C PHE A 188 -4.47 -8.75 -6.90
N SER A 189 -3.24 -8.68 -7.36
CA SER A 189 -2.37 -9.84 -7.56
C SER A 189 -0.90 -9.44 -7.44
N GLY A 190 -0.08 -10.25 -6.74
CA GLY A 190 1.30 -9.88 -6.43
C GLY A 190 1.43 -8.70 -5.45
N LEU A 191 0.36 -8.34 -4.73
CA LEU A 191 0.35 -7.30 -3.71
C LEU A 191 -0.72 -7.57 -2.63
N THR A 192 -0.61 -6.90 -1.50
CA THR A 192 -1.61 -6.82 -0.42
C THR A 192 -2.05 -5.37 -0.26
N ALA A 193 -3.36 -5.14 -0.14
CA ALA A 193 -3.97 -3.82 0.02
C ALA A 193 -5.31 -3.97 0.74
N GLU A 194 -5.88 -2.87 1.26
CA GLU A 194 -7.24 -2.89 1.80
C GLU A 194 -8.29 -3.11 0.68
N PRO A 195 -9.39 -3.86 0.92
CA PRO A 195 -10.45 -4.04 -0.06
C PRO A 195 -11.15 -2.72 -0.40
N ILE A 196 -11.14 -2.32 -1.67
CA ILE A 196 -11.80 -1.10 -2.15
C ILE A 196 -13.26 -1.42 -2.50
N GLU A 197 -14.20 -0.57 -2.08
CA GLU A 197 -15.62 -0.70 -2.39
C GLU A 197 -15.90 -0.55 -3.91
N GLN A 198 -17.01 -1.14 -4.37
CA GLN A 198 -17.40 -1.09 -5.78
C GLN A 198 -17.76 0.34 -6.21
N ILE A 199 -17.00 0.86 -7.17
CA ILE A 199 -17.15 2.22 -7.69
C ILE A 199 -18.31 2.24 -8.69
N THR A 200 -19.13 3.29 -8.64
CA THR A 200 -20.26 3.49 -9.55
C THR A 200 -20.10 4.79 -10.32
N LEU A 201 -19.99 4.70 -11.65
CA LEU A 201 -19.91 5.83 -12.57
C LEU A 201 -21.23 5.94 -13.35
N ARG A 202 -21.73 7.17 -13.57
CA ARG A 202 -23.03 7.43 -14.25
C ARG A 202 -22.99 8.55 -15.27
N ARG A 203 -22.09 9.52 -15.09
CA ARG A 203 -22.01 10.75 -15.87
C ARG A 203 -20.56 11.00 -16.25
N PRO A 204 -20.30 11.56 -17.45
CA PRO A 204 -18.97 12.03 -17.80
C PRO A 204 -18.63 13.31 -17.02
N GLY A 205 -17.35 13.58 -16.81
CA GLY A 205 -16.86 14.83 -16.22
C GLY A 205 -15.93 14.65 -15.02
N ILE A 206 -15.03 15.62 -14.81
CA ILE A 206 -14.02 15.57 -13.73
C ILE A 206 -14.70 15.73 -12.36
N GLU A 207 -15.78 16.51 -12.29
CA GLU A 207 -16.70 16.65 -11.15
C GLU A 207 -17.43 15.35 -10.76
N HIS A 208 -17.31 14.30 -11.59
CA HIS A 208 -17.92 13.00 -11.39
C HIS A 208 -16.88 11.86 -11.29
N GLU A 209 -15.59 12.20 -11.28
CA GLU A 209 -14.50 11.26 -10.94
C GLU A 209 -14.60 10.76 -9.49
N ARG A 210 -13.88 9.66 -9.24
CA ARG A 210 -13.72 9.02 -7.94
C ARG A 210 -12.24 8.90 -7.64
N HIS A 211 -11.79 9.78 -6.76
CA HIS A 211 -10.43 9.78 -6.23
C HIS A 211 -10.33 8.77 -5.08
N LEU A 212 -9.27 7.95 -5.09
CA LEU A 212 -9.00 6.91 -4.11
C LEU A 212 -7.52 6.97 -3.73
N ASP A 213 -7.22 7.11 -2.44
CA ASP A 213 -5.85 6.97 -1.95
C ASP A 213 -5.54 5.47 -1.77
N PHE A 214 -4.84 4.88 -2.74
CA PHE A 214 -4.53 3.46 -2.80
C PHE A 214 -3.25 3.16 -2.01
N GLN A 215 -3.41 2.36 -0.95
CA GLN A 215 -2.33 1.94 -0.05
C GLN A 215 -2.08 0.44 -0.23
N PHE A 216 -0.82 0.04 -0.42
CA PHE A 216 -0.47 -1.33 -0.74
C PHE A 216 0.96 -1.75 -0.35
N VAL A 217 1.20 -3.06 -0.29
CA VAL A 217 2.52 -3.67 -0.14
C VAL A 217 2.69 -4.72 -1.24
N PRO A 218 3.62 -4.55 -2.19
CA PRO A 218 3.96 -5.59 -3.16
C PRO A 218 4.44 -6.87 -2.49
N THR A 219 4.12 -8.02 -3.07
CA THR A 219 4.58 -9.35 -2.65
C THR A 219 5.33 -10.11 -3.75
N THR A 220 5.46 -9.49 -4.94
CA THR A 220 6.29 -9.97 -6.06
C THR A 220 7.00 -8.79 -6.75
N ASP A 221 7.99 -9.09 -7.61
CA ASP A 221 8.62 -8.12 -8.52
C ASP A 221 7.65 -7.47 -9.53
N GLN A 222 6.44 -8.01 -9.70
CA GLN A 222 5.43 -7.56 -10.67
C GLN A 222 4.03 -7.54 -10.03
N PRO A 223 3.74 -6.52 -9.18
CA PRO A 223 2.42 -6.32 -8.61
C PRO A 223 1.44 -5.77 -9.66
N THR A 224 0.19 -6.24 -9.64
CA THR A 224 -0.86 -5.81 -10.57
C THR A 224 -2.17 -5.42 -9.89
N LEU A 225 -2.72 -4.28 -10.31
CA LEU A 225 -4.07 -3.82 -9.98
C LEU A 225 -5.04 -4.33 -11.05
N LYS A 226 -5.98 -5.17 -10.65
CA LYS A 226 -6.98 -5.78 -11.54
C LYS A 226 -8.26 -4.97 -11.48
N MET A 227 -8.50 -4.17 -12.51
CA MET A 227 -9.75 -3.45 -12.69
C MET A 227 -10.71 -4.31 -13.50
N ARG A 228 -11.92 -4.51 -12.99
CA ARG A 228 -13.00 -5.25 -13.68
C ARG A 228 -14.24 -4.37 -13.72
N SER A 229 -14.90 -4.31 -14.87
CA SER A 229 -16.08 -3.45 -15.04
C SER A 229 -17.03 -3.98 -16.09
N SER A 230 -18.24 -3.41 -16.16
CA SER A 230 -19.20 -3.76 -17.21
C SER A 230 -18.69 -3.45 -18.62
N ILE A 231 -17.80 -2.47 -18.79
CA ILE A 231 -17.22 -2.07 -20.09
C ILE A 231 -15.88 -2.76 -20.38
N VAL A 232 -14.97 -2.82 -19.42
CA VAL A 232 -13.58 -3.23 -19.67
C VAL A 232 -12.94 -3.93 -18.48
N ASP A 233 -12.15 -4.95 -18.78
CA ASP A 233 -11.31 -5.68 -17.83
C ASP A 233 -9.84 -5.41 -18.15
N VAL A 234 -9.12 -4.81 -17.20
CA VAL A 234 -7.72 -4.38 -17.35
C VAL A 234 -6.87 -4.85 -16.17
N ASP A 235 -5.68 -5.38 -16.45
CA ASP A 235 -4.65 -5.65 -15.43
C ASP A 235 -3.53 -4.60 -15.58
N PHE A 236 -3.42 -3.71 -14.59
CA PHE A 236 -2.41 -2.65 -14.58
C PHE A 236 -1.13 -3.10 -13.88
N GLU A 237 0.01 -3.05 -14.56
CA GLU A 237 1.34 -3.10 -13.93
C GLU A 237 1.52 -1.87 -13.03
N ILE A 238 1.90 -2.08 -11.76
CA ILE A 238 2.17 -0.99 -10.81
C ILE A 238 3.67 -0.87 -10.57
N GLU A 239 4.23 0.30 -10.86
CA GLU A 239 5.60 0.64 -10.49
C GLU A 239 5.63 1.26 -9.08
N ALA A 240 6.59 0.84 -8.25
CA ALA A 240 6.79 1.33 -6.88
C ALA A 240 8.28 1.60 -6.63
N MET A 241 8.62 2.63 -5.85
CA MET A 241 10.02 2.99 -5.60
C MET A 241 10.75 1.92 -4.77
N PRO A 242 12.04 1.63 -5.03
CA PRO A 242 12.88 0.94 -4.07
C PRO A 242 13.03 1.79 -2.79
N ARG A 243 13.55 1.21 -1.72
CA ARG A 243 13.73 1.90 -0.44
C ARG A 243 14.99 1.47 0.30
N ILE A 244 15.42 2.28 1.25
CA ILE A 244 16.50 1.93 2.18
C ILE A 244 15.89 1.22 3.40
N ALA A 245 16.61 0.29 3.99
CA ALA A 245 16.28 -0.33 5.28
C ALA A 245 17.46 -0.21 6.24
N ILE A 246 17.17 0.23 7.47
CA ILE A 246 18.12 0.29 8.59
C ILE A 246 17.90 -0.96 9.44
N LEU A 247 18.91 -1.83 9.46
CA LEU A 247 18.88 -3.15 10.09
C LEU A 247 19.96 -3.20 11.18
N PRO A 248 19.63 -2.78 12.43
CA PRO A 248 20.56 -2.88 13.55
C PRO A 248 20.78 -4.35 13.94
N GLU A 249 21.94 -4.66 14.50
CA GLU A 249 22.21 -5.97 15.13
C GLU A 249 21.33 -6.20 16.39
N SER A 250 20.94 -5.11 17.06
CA SER A 250 20.03 -5.11 18.22
C SER A 250 19.20 -3.82 18.25
N ASP A 251 17.89 -3.92 18.50
CA ASP A 251 17.00 -2.76 18.69
C ASP A 251 17.24 -1.99 20.01
N SER A 252 18.24 -2.39 20.80
CA SER A 252 18.58 -1.79 22.08
C SER A 252 20.07 -1.89 22.38
N MET A 253 20.64 -0.88 23.05
CA MET A 253 22.05 -0.88 23.50
C MET A 253 22.19 -0.31 24.92
N THR A 254 23.25 -0.70 25.62
CA THR A 254 23.62 -0.11 26.92
C THR A 254 24.11 1.32 26.72
N GLY A 255 23.52 2.26 27.46
CA GLY A 255 23.81 3.69 27.34
C GLY A 255 25.18 4.12 27.86
N LEU A 256 25.37 5.44 27.90
CA LEU A 256 26.52 6.14 28.51
C LEU A 256 27.90 5.85 27.88
N GLY A 257 27.96 5.40 26.62
CA GLY A 257 29.22 5.11 25.92
C GLY A 257 29.83 3.75 26.25
N LEU A 258 29.03 2.85 26.81
CA LEU A 258 29.46 1.50 27.22
C LEU A 258 29.29 0.45 26.13
N GLU A 259 28.36 0.65 25.21
CA GLU A 259 28.06 -0.26 24.10
C GLU A 259 28.05 0.46 22.75
N GLU A 260 28.40 -0.32 21.73
CA GLU A 260 28.52 0.02 20.32
C GLU A 260 27.97 -1.16 19.51
N ILE A 261 27.08 -0.88 18.56
CA ILE A 261 26.36 -1.89 17.77
C ILE A 261 26.54 -1.64 16.27
N GLN A 262 26.57 -2.71 15.47
CA GLN A 262 26.65 -2.56 14.02
C GLN A 262 25.26 -2.26 13.43
N ILE A 263 25.18 -1.19 12.64
CA ILE A 263 24.00 -0.81 11.87
C ILE A 263 24.22 -1.16 10.41
N ASN A 264 23.42 -2.07 9.86
CA ASN A 264 23.46 -2.41 8.44
C ASN A 264 22.47 -1.53 7.69
N VAL A 265 22.90 -0.92 6.58
CA VAL A 265 22.07 -0.11 5.70
C VAL A 265 21.98 -0.84 4.37
N ARG A 266 20.78 -1.29 3.97
CA ARG A 266 20.56 -2.09 2.76
C ARG A 266 19.50 -1.50 1.85
N ARG A 267 19.61 -1.75 0.55
CA ARG A 267 18.58 -1.40 -0.43
C ARG A 267 17.58 -2.55 -0.54
N LEU A 268 16.28 -2.22 -0.52
CA LEU A 268 15.18 -3.15 -0.75
C LEU A 268 14.47 -2.84 -2.06
N LYS A 269 14.07 -3.90 -2.76
CA LYS A 269 13.00 -3.87 -3.77
C LYS A 269 11.66 -3.56 -3.10
N PRO A 270 10.62 -3.14 -3.86
CA PRO A 270 9.31 -2.82 -3.29
C PRO A 270 8.69 -3.96 -2.47
N HIS A 271 8.82 -5.22 -2.93
CA HIS A 271 8.31 -6.40 -2.22
C HIS A 271 9.19 -6.91 -1.07
N GLY A 272 10.25 -6.18 -0.71
CA GLY A 272 11.06 -6.45 0.48
C GLY A 272 12.30 -7.33 0.26
N ASP A 273 12.52 -7.90 -0.92
CA ASP A 273 13.79 -8.55 -1.25
C ASP A 273 14.95 -7.54 -1.29
N PHE A 274 16.15 -8.00 -0.96
CA PHE A 274 17.37 -7.20 -1.09
C PHE A 274 17.70 -6.91 -2.56
N ALA A 275 17.99 -5.65 -2.86
CA ALA A 275 18.46 -5.20 -4.17
C ALA A 275 19.95 -4.84 -4.10
N PRO A 276 20.76 -5.14 -5.13
CA PRO A 276 22.04 -4.45 -5.30
C PRO A 276 21.80 -2.95 -5.60
N ALA A 277 22.77 -2.11 -5.26
CA ALA A 277 22.86 -0.75 -5.78
C ALA A 277 23.09 -0.79 -7.30
N SER A 278 22.44 0.13 -8.01
CA SER A 278 22.51 0.24 -9.48
C SER A 278 23.70 1.07 -9.96
N ASP A 279 24.21 1.92 -9.08
CA ASP A 279 25.27 2.90 -9.22
C ASP A 279 25.91 3.07 -7.81
N ASP A 280 27.05 3.74 -7.69
CA ASP A 280 27.57 4.16 -6.38
C ASP A 280 26.63 5.19 -5.72
N LEU A 281 26.11 4.89 -4.52
CA LEU A 281 25.16 5.74 -3.79
C LEU A 281 25.77 6.27 -2.47
N LEU A 282 25.93 7.58 -2.40
CA LEU A 282 26.33 8.28 -1.17
C LEU A 282 25.11 8.57 -0.30
N ALA A 283 25.02 7.93 0.87
CA ALA A 283 23.95 8.14 1.84
C ALA A 283 24.45 8.90 3.08
N ALA A 284 23.76 9.98 3.43
CA ALA A 284 23.99 10.74 4.65
C ALA A 284 23.35 10.03 5.86
N VAL A 285 24.10 9.93 6.96
CA VAL A 285 23.65 9.41 8.25
C VAL A 285 23.44 10.58 9.22
N THR A 286 22.24 10.67 9.74
CA THR A 286 21.89 11.61 10.82
C THR A 286 21.39 10.82 12.02
N VAL A 287 21.85 11.18 13.21
CA VAL A 287 21.41 10.58 14.47
C VAL A 287 20.90 11.69 15.37
N SER A 288 19.70 11.50 15.90
CA SER A 288 19.12 12.37 16.93
C SER A 288 18.90 11.58 18.22
N GLY A 289 18.99 12.26 19.37
CA GLY A 289 19.12 11.60 20.67
C GLY A 289 20.58 11.35 21.05
N ALA A 290 20.81 10.49 22.04
CA ALA A 290 22.09 10.40 22.74
C ALA A 290 23.01 9.27 22.22
N ALA A 291 23.31 9.26 20.92
CA ALA A 291 24.25 8.32 20.31
C ALA A 291 25.08 9.00 19.21
N THR A 292 26.22 8.41 18.87
CA THR A 292 27.20 8.95 17.92
C THR A 292 27.56 7.85 16.91
N PRO A 293 27.37 8.06 15.60
CA PRO A 293 27.87 7.15 14.58
C PRO A 293 29.38 7.34 14.38
N ASP A 294 30.07 6.30 13.93
CA ASP A 294 31.48 6.37 13.51
C ASP A 294 31.68 7.15 12.20
N SER A 295 30.69 7.14 11.30
CA SER A 295 30.63 7.97 10.09
C SER A 295 29.28 8.68 9.91
N SER A 296 29.33 9.92 9.42
CA SER A 296 28.15 10.68 8.97
C SER A 296 27.78 10.43 7.50
N GLU A 297 28.63 9.73 6.75
CA GLU A 297 28.47 9.46 5.32
C GLU A 297 28.79 7.99 5.02
N LEU A 298 28.00 7.37 4.15
CA LEU A 298 28.17 5.97 3.75
C LEU A 298 28.20 5.89 2.23
N ASN A 299 29.17 5.16 1.67
CA ASN A 299 29.09 4.70 0.29
C ASN A 299 28.40 3.33 0.26
N ILE A 300 27.43 3.17 -0.64
CA ILE A 300 26.91 1.87 -1.06
C ILE A 300 27.43 1.65 -2.48
N GLU A 301 28.43 0.80 -2.62
CA GLU A 301 29.14 0.55 -3.89
C GLU A 301 28.24 -0.17 -4.91
N GLU A 302 28.42 0.11 -6.19
CA GLU A 302 27.70 -0.54 -7.31
C GLU A 302 27.71 -2.07 -7.16
N GLY A 303 26.55 -2.71 -7.35
CA GLY A 303 26.41 -4.17 -7.24
C GLY A 303 26.38 -4.70 -5.80
N THR A 304 26.70 -3.90 -4.78
CA THR A 304 26.55 -4.31 -3.37
C THR A 304 25.11 -4.15 -2.88
N VAL A 305 24.66 -5.03 -1.99
CA VAL A 305 23.31 -4.99 -1.39
C VAL A 305 23.15 -3.87 -0.34
N GLY A 306 24.26 -3.30 0.13
CA GLY A 306 24.28 -2.39 1.25
C GLY A 306 25.64 -2.30 1.90
N THR A 307 25.72 -1.44 2.91
CA THR A 307 26.91 -1.08 3.67
C THR A 307 26.60 -1.14 5.18
N SER A 308 27.57 -0.82 6.05
CA SER A 308 27.33 -0.81 7.49
C SER A 308 28.26 0.12 8.24
N PHE A 309 27.83 0.59 9.41
CA PHE A 309 28.55 1.55 10.25
C PHE A 309 28.33 1.22 11.74
N ALA A 310 29.23 1.66 12.61
CA ALA A 310 29.11 1.45 14.05
C ALA A 310 28.37 2.60 14.72
N LEU A 311 27.33 2.30 15.51
CA LEU A 311 26.64 3.27 16.34
C LEU A 311 27.02 3.08 17.80
N ARG A 312 27.64 4.10 18.40
CA ARG A 312 28.02 4.11 19.82
C ARG A 312 27.01 4.90 20.66
N SER A 313 26.62 4.35 21.80
CA SER A 313 25.86 5.07 22.82
C SER A 313 26.60 6.33 23.33
N SER A 314 25.87 7.34 23.81
CA SER A 314 26.47 8.48 24.53
C SER A 314 25.63 9.02 25.69
N GLY A 315 24.42 8.50 25.92
CA GLY A 315 23.56 8.92 27.02
C GLY A 315 22.52 7.88 27.43
N LEU A 316 21.27 8.32 27.67
CA LEU A 316 20.17 7.48 28.18
C LEU A 316 18.81 7.84 27.54
N SER A 317 18.78 8.71 26.52
CA SER A 317 17.59 8.84 25.66
C SER A 317 17.72 7.83 24.53
N ASP A 318 16.60 7.42 23.96
CA ASP A 318 16.61 6.68 22.70
C ASP A 318 17.39 7.44 21.61
N ALA A 319 17.89 6.70 20.64
CA ALA A 319 18.62 7.22 19.49
C ALA A 319 17.86 6.91 18.20
N THR A 320 17.37 7.95 17.52
CA THR A 320 16.71 7.82 16.22
C THR A 320 17.73 8.06 15.12
N ILE A 321 18.09 6.97 14.45
CA ILE A 321 18.89 6.94 13.23
C ILE A 321 17.98 7.35 12.06
N ARG A 322 18.48 8.20 11.17
CA ARG A 322 17.88 8.48 9.86
C ARG A 322 18.96 8.47 8.79
N VAL A 323 18.74 7.70 7.74
CA VAL A 323 19.64 7.57 6.58
C VAL A 323 18.90 8.05 5.32
N SER A 324 19.60 8.76 4.43
CA SER A 324 19.03 9.22 3.16
C SER A 324 20.11 9.40 2.09
N ASP A 325 19.82 8.96 0.86
CA ASP A 325 20.63 9.18 -0.36
C ASP A 325 20.10 10.35 -1.22
N GLY A 326 19.18 11.16 -0.66
CA GLY A 326 18.52 12.27 -1.34
C GLY A 326 17.28 11.90 -2.15
N GLN A 327 17.09 10.63 -2.53
CA GLN A 327 15.85 10.15 -3.18
C GLN A 327 14.98 9.33 -2.21
N HIS A 328 15.63 8.55 -1.35
CA HIS A 328 15.03 7.67 -0.36
C HIS A 328 15.37 8.18 1.05
N THR A 329 14.52 7.85 2.02
CA THR A 329 14.80 8.00 3.46
C THR A 329 14.46 6.67 4.13
N ALA A 330 15.11 6.39 5.25
CA ALA A 330 14.66 5.41 6.23
C ALA A 330 14.96 5.93 7.65
N SER A 331 14.17 5.51 8.64
CA SER A 331 14.44 5.80 10.05
C SER A 331 14.27 4.57 10.96
N ARG A 332 15.06 4.51 12.04
CA ARG A 332 14.98 3.47 13.08
C ARG A 332 15.38 4.05 14.43
N THR A 333 14.58 3.79 15.46
CA THR A 333 14.90 4.16 16.85
C THR A 333 15.50 2.97 17.59
N ILE A 334 16.57 3.21 18.34
CA ILE A 334 17.27 2.24 19.21
C ILE A 334 17.06 2.65 20.67
N GLU A 335 16.60 1.72 21.51
CA GLU A 335 16.42 1.94 22.95
C GLU A 335 17.76 2.05 23.67
N GLN A 336 17.94 3.02 24.58
CA GLN A 336 19.14 3.09 25.43
C GLN A 336 18.87 2.69 26.88
N ARG A 337 19.50 1.58 27.30
CA ARG A 337 19.28 0.96 28.61
C ARG A 337 20.32 1.39 29.63
N PHE A 338 19.87 1.60 30.87
CA PHE A 338 20.76 1.96 31.98
C PHE A 338 21.62 0.75 32.43
N PRO A 339 22.94 0.90 32.65
CA PRO A 339 23.86 -0.18 33.04
C PRO A 339 23.70 -0.62 34.51
N ILE A 340 22.56 -1.19 34.88
CA ILE A 340 22.25 -1.60 36.26
C ILE A 340 23.29 -2.62 36.79
N GLY A 341 23.60 -3.66 36.02
CA GLY A 341 24.55 -4.71 36.40
C GLY A 341 25.94 -4.17 36.75
N PRO A 342 26.62 -3.45 35.83
CA PRO A 342 27.92 -2.84 36.09
C PRO A 342 27.92 -1.84 37.26
N VAL A 343 26.87 -1.03 37.43
CA VAL A 343 26.73 -0.11 38.59
C VAL A 343 26.65 -0.89 39.90
N LEU A 344 25.81 -1.93 39.99
CA LEU A 344 25.72 -2.78 41.18
C LEU A 344 27.04 -3.52 41.44
N ALA A 345 27.68 -4.04 40.41
CA ALA A 345 28.96 -4.73 40.51
C ALA A 345 30.07 -3.82 41.05
N ALA A 346 30.17 -2.57 40.56
CA ALA A 346 31.09 -1.57 41.09
C ALA A 346 30.82 -1.23 42.57
N LEU A 347 29.54 -1.12 42.97
CA LEU A 347 29.15 -0.88 44.36
C LEU A 347 29.51 -2.07 45.27
N PHE A 348 29.22 -3.32 44.87
CA PHE A 348 29.63 -4.51 45.63
C PHE A 348 31.14 -4.63 45.75
N GLY A 349 31.88 -4.33 44.66
CA GLY A 349 33.33 -4.21 44.69
C GLY A 349 33.79 -3.16 45.72
N GLY A 350 33.24 -1.95 45.66
CA GLY A 350 33.54 -0.85 46.58
C GLY A 350 33.32 -1.18 48.06
N ALA A 351 32.21 -1.83 48.37
CA ALA A 351 31.91 -2.32 49.72
C ALA A 351 32.96 -3.34 50.20
N ILE A 352 33.34 -4.30 49.36
CA ILE A 352 34.35 -5.32 49.68
C ILE A 352 35.75 -4.72 49.81
N GLY A 353 36.14 -3.78 48.93
CA GLY A 353 37.41 -3.07 49.00
C GLY A 353 37.55 -2.22 50.26
N GLY A 354 36.52 -1.43 50.57
CA GLY A 354 36.45 -0.64 51.81
C GLY A 354 36.46 -1.51 53.06
N PHE A 355 35.77 -2.65 53.04
CA PHE A 355 35.83 -3.66 54.11
C PHE A 355 37.24 -4.26 54.26
N ALA A 356 37.88 -4.68 53.16
CA ALA A 356 39.19 -5.32 53.16
C ALA A 356 40.30 -4.42 53.74
N ARG A 357 40.17 -3.09 53.58
CA ARG A 357 41.06 -2.09 54.19
C ARG A 357 41.23 -2.26 55.70
N ARG A 358 40.23 -2.81 56.42
CA ARG A 358 40.29 -3.06 57.87
C ARG A 358 41.42 -3.99 58.31
N PHE A 359 41.91 -4.86 57.42
CA PHE A 359 42.96 -5.83 57.70
C PHE A 359 44.39 -5.25 57.54
N MET A 360 44.53 -4.00 57.08
CA MET A 360 45.84 -3.38 56.93
C MET A 360 46.47 -3.00 58.28
N LYS A 361 47.75 -3.35 58.44
CA LYS A 361 48.59 -2.88 59.55
C LYS A 361 48.61 -1.34 59.55
N LYS A 362 48.33 -0.72 60.70
CA LYS A 362 48.17 0.74 60.92
C LYS A 362 46.84 1.37 60.44
N ALA A 363 45.82 0.59 60.10
CA ALA A 363 44.47 1.13 59.86
C ALA A 363 43.86 1.70 61.17
N PRO A 364 43.31 2.93 61.18
CA PRO A 364 42.75 3.56 62.39
C PRO A 364 41.48 2.85 62.91
N PRO A 365 41.11 3.03 64.19
CA PRO A 365 39.88 2.49 64.77
C PRO A 365 38.66 3.27 64.26
N ILE A 366 38.07 2.77 63.17
CA ILE A 366 36.87 3.29 62.51
C ILE A 366 35.88 2.12 62.37
N THR A 367 34.58 2.37 62.50
CA THR A 367 33.56 1.30 62.39
C THR A 367 33.59 0.63 61.01
N THR A 368 33.28 -0.67 60.98
CA THR A 368 33.21 -1.43 59.73
C THR A 368 32.18 -0.83 58.75
N GLY A 369 31.04 -0.34 59.26
CA GLY A 369 30.00 0.29 58.44
C GLY A 369 30.49 1.57 57.77
N THR A 370 31.20 2.44 58.51
CA THR A 370 31.79 3.66 57.95
C THR A 370 32.76 3.35 56.80
N ARG A 371 33.60 2.31 56.93
CA ARG A 371 34.52 1.90 55.85
C ARG A 371 33.82 1.33 54.62
N ILE A 372 32.70 0.62 54.80
CA ILE A 372 31.88 0.13 53.69
C ILE A 372 31.26 1.32 52.94
N VAL A 373 30.72 2.31 53.65
CA VAL A 373 30.14 3.53 53.06
C VAL A 373 31.21 4.39 52.35
N GLU A 374 32.37 4.60 52.98
CA GLU A 374 33.50 5.30 52.35
C GLU A 374 34.00 4.56 51.09
N GLY A 375 33.99 3.22 51.09
CA GLY A 375 34.34 2.40 49.94
C GLY A 375 33.30 2.45 48.80
N LEU A 376 32.01 2.43 49.13
CA LEU A 376 30.90 2.61 48.18
C LEU A 376 30.95 3.98 47.50
N ILE A 377 31.18 5.05 48.27
CA ILE A 377 31.30 6.43 47.77
C ILE A 377 32.50 6.56 46.82
N ALA A 378 33.66 6.00 47.20
CA ALA A 378 34.82 6.00 46.34
C ALA A 378 34.58 5.23 45.03
N ALA A 379 33.94 4.07 45.10
CA ALA A 379 33.64 3.24 43.94
C ALA A 379 32.65 3.88 42.96
N ILE A 380 31.57 4.50 43.43
CA ILE A 380 30.61 5.16 42.52
C ILE A 380 31.22 6.41 41.87
N VAL A 381 32.03 7.19 42.60
CA VAL A 381 32.74 8.35 42.04
C VAL A 381 33.76 7.92 40.97
N VAL A 382 34.55 6.88 41.24
CA VAL A 382 35.51 6.36 40.25
C VAL A 382 34.81 5.67 39.08
N TYR A 383 33.69 4.99 39.30
CA TYR A 383 32.89 4.40 38.21
C TYR A 383 32.34 5.49 37.29
N VAL A 384 31.65 6.50 37.81
CA VAL A 384 31.14 7.63 37.01
C VAL A 384 32.26 8.38 36.28
N ALA A 385 33.39 8.62 36.96
CA ALA A 385 34.57 9.22 36.32
C ALA A 385 35.20 8.31 35.24
N SER A 386 35.07 6.98 35.36
CA SER A 386 35.55 6.02 34.36
C SER A 386 34.62 5.92 33.16
N VAL A 387 33.29 5.97 33.34
CA VAL A 387 32.31 6.01 32.26
C VAL A 387 32.45 7.31 31.46
N LEU A 388 32.45 8.46 32.13
CA LEU A 388 32.70 9.76 31.49
C LEU A 388 34.11 9.84 30.88
N GLY A 389 35.12 9.27 31.55
CA GLY A 389 36.50 9.22 31.08
C GLY A 389 36.74 8.30 29.88
N ALA A 390 35.95 7.23 29.74
CA ALA A 390 35.94 6.35 28.57
C ALA A 390 35.21 7.02 27.38
N GLY A 391 34.12 7.74 27.64
CA GLY A 391 33.39 8.49 26.60
C GLY A 391 34.12 9.72 26.06
N TYR A 392 34.89 10.44 26.88
CA TYR A 392 35.52 11.72 26.49
C TYR A 392 37.05 11.73 26.40
N PHE A 393 37.77 10.82 27.08
CA PHE A 393 39.22 10.94 27.27
C PHE A 393 40.04 9.67 26.97
N ASN A 394 39.41 8.57 26.52
CA ASN A 394 40.06 7.30 26.18
C ASN A 394 40.99 6.70 27.28
N VAL A 395 40.78 7.07 28.56
CA VAL A 395 41.66 6.67 29.68
C VAL A 395 41.50 5.18 30.04
N LEU A 396 40.32 4.63 29.79
CA LEU A 396 39.98 3.22 30.01
C LEU A 396 39.19 2.71 28.78
N PRO A 397 39.49 1.50 28.26
CA PRO A 397 38.65 0.88 27.24
C PRO A 397 37.20 0.70 27.74
N PRO A 398 36.17 1.21 27.03
CA PRO A 398 34.79 1.17 27.48
C PRO A 398 34.31 -0.24 27.88
N ALA A 399 34.73 -1.26 27.12
CA ALA A 399 34.43 -2.67 27.40
C ALA A 399 34.78 -3.11 28.83
N ILE A 400 35.83 -2.57 29.45
CA ILE A 400 36.18 -2.91 30.84
C ILE A 400 35.17 -2.31 31.82
N ALA A 401 34.73 -1.07 31.61
CA ALA A 401 33.71 -0.41 32.42
C ALA A 401 32.28 -0.94 32.17
N ALA A 402 32.03 -1.48 30.98
CA ALA A 402 30.78 -2.11 30.57
C ALA A 402 30.58 -3.51 31.17
N THR A 403 31.66 -4.25 31.44
CA THR A 403 31.54 -5.58 32.09
C THR A 403 31.34 -5.49 33.60
N GLU A 404 30.48 -6.34 34.15
CA GLU A 404 30.31 -6.47 35.61
C GLU A 404 31.63 -6.83 36.32
N ALA A 405 32.46 -7.68 35.71
CA ALA A 405 33.75 -8.10 36.28
C ALA A 405 34.77 -6.94 36.34
N GLY A 406 34.88 -6.14 35.26
CA GLY A 406 35.77 -4.98 35.23
C GLY A 406 35.26 -3.85 36.14
N ALA A 407 33.95 -3.61 36.17
CA ALA A 407 33.31 -2.68 37.09
C ALA A 407 33.52 -3.09 38.57
N PHE A 408 33.33 -4.37 38.90
CA PHE A 408 33.60 -4.93 40.24
C PHE A 408 35.06 -4.76 40.67
N LEU A 409 36.02 -5.12 39.80
CA LEU A 409 37.45 -5.01 40.10
C LEU A 409 37.87 -3.55 40.29
N THR A 410 37.37 -2.66 39.44
CA THR A 410 37.59 -1.20 39.54
C THR A 410 36.98 -0.65 40.83
N GLY A 411 35.77 -1.08 41.18
CA GLY A 411 35.10 -0.78 42.44
C GLY A 411 35.89 -1.25 43.66
N ALA A 412 36.41 -2.48 43.66
CA ALA A 412 37.20 -3.03 44.76
C ALA A 412 38.53 -2.28 44.96
N ALA A 413 39.24 -1.97 43.87
CA ALA A 413 40.48 -1.20 43.94
C ALA A 413 40.22 0.24 44.44
N SER A 414 39.23 0.93 43.85
CA SER A 414 38.88 2.31 44.22
C SER A 414 38.29 2.42 45.63
N GLY A 415 37.49 1.46 46.08
CA GLY A 415 36.98 1.40 47.46
C GLY A 415 38.10 1.22 48.49
N PHE A 416 39.07 0.33 48.21
CA PHE A 416 40.22 0.08 49.09
C PHE A 416 41.17 1.29 49.19
N VAL A 417 41.44 1.97 48.06
CA VAL A 417 42.29 3.17 48.00
C VAL A 417 41.55 4.41 48.52
N GLY A 418 40.26 4.57 48.20
CA GLY A 418 39.44 5.70 48.61
C GLY A 418 39.30 5.84 50.11
N VAL A 419 39.10 4.73 50.84
CA VAL A 419 39.14 4.74 52.31
C VAL A 419 40.50 5.23 52.83
N ALA A 420 41.62 4.93 52.16
CA ALA A 420 42.93 5.46 52.53
C ALA A 420 43.03 6.99 52.39
N VAL A 421 42.38 7.54 51.37
CA VAL A 421 42.29 8.98 51.08
C VAL A 421 41.38 9.68 52.09
N PHE A 422 40.20 9.13 52.39
CA PHE A 422 39.33 9.64 53.46
C PHE A 422 40.00 9.56 54.85
N GLU A 423 40.71 8.47 55.16
CA GLU A 423 41.54 8.33 56.35
C GLU A 423 42.64 9.41 56.43
N ALA A 424 43.18 9.89 55.30
CA ALA A 424 44.17 10.97 55.25
C ALA A 424 43.53 12.36 55.44
N PHE A 425 42.45 12.67 54.71
CA PHE A 425 41.72 13.94 54.85
C PHE A 425 41.19 14.14 56.27
N ARG A 426 40.61 13.10 56.90
CA ARG A 426 40.11 13.19 58.28
C ARG A 426 41.22 13.49 59.29
N ARG A 427 42.43 12.94 59.10
CA ARG A 427 43.61 13.27 59.93
C ARG A 427 44.11 14.69 59.73
N ASN A 428 44.09 15.20 58.49
CA ASN A 428 44.48 16.59 58.21
C ASN A 428 43.48 17.60 58.78
N LEU A 429 42.17 17.34 58.67
CA LEU A 429 41.11 18.19 59.23
C LEU A 429 41.18 18.30 60.75
N VAL A 430 41.42 17.18 61.46
CA VAL A 430 41.63 17.21 62.93
C VAL A 430 42.88 18.03 63.29
N ARG A 431 43.92 18.01 62.45
CA ARG A 431 45.17 18.75 62.65
C ARG A 431 45.05 20.26 62.38
N THR A 432 44.14 20.70 61.52
CA THR A 432 43.86 22.13 61.29
C THR A 432 42.76 22.70 62.17
N GLY A 433 41.80 21.87 62.62
CA GLY A 433 40.76 22.23 63.60
C GLY A 433 41.23 22.27 65.06
N SER A 434 42.53 22.49 65.31
CA SER A 434 43.12 22.62 66.64
C SER A 434 43.89 23.94 66.77
N TYR A 435 43.14 25.05 66.73
CA TYR A 435 43.53 26.43 67.02
C TYR A 435 42.42 27.10 67.83
#